data_AF-A0A645HB96-F1
#
_entry.id   AF-A0A645HB96-F1
#
_cell.length_a   1.000
_cell.length_b   1.000
_cell.length_c   1.000
_cell.angle_alpha   90.00
_cell.angle_beta   90.00
_cell.angle_gamma   90.00
#
_symmetry.space_group_name_H-M   'P 1'
#
loop_
_entity.id
_entity.type
_entity.pdbx_description
1 polymer ?
#
loop_
_entity_poly.entity_id
_entity_poly.type
_entity_poly.pdbx_seq_one_letter_code
_entity_poly.pdbx_strand_id
1 'polypeptide(L)'
;MNHILEIQCDLSVTSQMDEKTRIDYLEGILKVIRASEQDTFPNAVPINCAALVSTNKEKKIEQRFKLVLDYDSDKKKRILPVLLLCTIILLSFVASYRFVIQPRTYSTVKAGYEDTFTITPENSYLSINKDGTYSLYSDGKYRCDIQEIDKEPFSSLPIK
;
A
#
# COMPACT_ATOMS: atom_id res chain seq x y z
N MET A 1 -14.07 -8.25 42.51
CA MET A 1 -12.79 -8.21 41.80
C MET A 1 -13.07 -7.98 40.32
N ASN A 2 -12.39 -7.01 39.69
CA ASN A 2 -12.64 -6.65 38.29
C ASN A 2 -11.81 -7.58 37.39
N HIS A 3 -12.48 -8.54 36.75
CA HIS A 3 -11.85 -9.60 35.96
C HIS A 3 -10.94 -9.08 34.83
N ILE A 4 -11.28 -7.93 34.25
CA ILE A 4 -10.48 -7.31 33.19
C ILE A 4 -9.10 -6.86 33.74
N LEU A 5 -9.06 -6.33 34.97
CA LEU A 5 -7.81 -5.92 35.60
C LEU A 5 -6.90 -7.12 35.91
N GLU A 6 -7.48 -8.26 36.31
CA GLU A 6 -6.73 -9.50 36.52
C GLU A 6 -6.07 -9.98 35.22
N ILE A 7 -6.83 -9.99 34.11
CA ILE A 7 -6.29 -10.32 32.78
C ILE A 7 -5.14 -9.38 32.41
N GLN A 8 -5.32 -8.06 32.56
CA GLN A 8 -4.28 -7.10 32.21
C GLN A 8 -3.01 -7.27 33.05
N CYS A 9 -3.16 -7.59 34.34
CA CYS A 9 -2.05 -7.89 35.22
C CYS A 9 -1.30 -9.14 34.73
N ASP A 10 -2.01 -10.25 34.53
CA ASP A 10 -1.41 -11.51 34.07
C ASP A 10 -0.68 -11.32 32.72
N LEU A 11 -1.31 -10.62 31.76
CA LEU A 11 -0.71 -10.32 30.46
C LEU A 11 0.50 -9.39 30.55
N SER A 12 0.50 -8.43 31.47
CA SER A 12 1.65 -7.55 31.69
C SER A 12 2.84 -8.33 32.25
N VAL A 13 2.60 -9.18 33.25
CA VAL A 13 3.64 -10.01 33.89
C VAL A 13 4.23 -11.01 32.89
N THR A 14 3.38 -11.65 32.10
CA THR A 14 3.77 -12.71 31.15
C THR A 14 4.27 -12.17 29.81
N SER A 15 4.27 -10.85 29.62
CA SER A 15 4.52 -10.24 28.30
C SER A 15 5.90 -10.50 27.71
N GLN A 16 6.92 -10.70 28.56
CA GLN A 16 8.31 -10.96 28.16
C GLN A 16 8.79 -12.38 28.53
N MET A 17 7.89 -13.23 29.01
CA MET A 17 8.19 -14.60 29.38
C MET A 17 8.20 -15.50 28.15
N ASP A 18 9.09 -16.51 28.12
CA ASP A 18 8.99 -17.59 27.14
C ASP A 18 7.84 -18.54 27.49
N GLU A 19 7.47 -19.41 26.56
CA GLU A 19 6.34 -20.34 26.73
C GLU A 19 6.46 -21.17 28.00
N LYS A 20 7.66 -21.69 28.30
CA LYS A 20 7.92 -22.48 29.50
C LYS A 20 7.67 -21.68 30.78
N THR A 21 8.21 -20.47 30.87
CA THR A 21 8.03 -19.61 32.05
C THR A 21 6.57 -19.19 32.22
N ARG A 22 5.82 -19.02 31.12
CA ARG A 22 4.37 -18.77 31.18
C ARG A 22 3.60 -19.95 31.74
N ILE A 23 3.94 -21.18 31.34
CA ILE A 23 3.35 -22.40 31.89
C ILE A 23 3.63 -22.48 33.41
N ASP A 24 4.87 -22.27 33.82
CA ASP A 24 5.27 -22.27 35.23
C ASP A 24 4.49 -21.23 36.06
N TYR A 25 4.24 -20.04 35.49
CA TYR A 25 3.42 -19.00 36.09
C TYR A 25 1.95 -19.43 36.29
N LEU A 26 1.34 -20.04 35.26
CA LEU A 26 -0.04 -20.54 35.33
C LEU A 26 -0.18 -21.69 36.34
N GLU A 27 0.81 -22.57 36.43
CA GLU A 27 0.87 -23.58 37.49
C GLU A 27 0.93 -22.94 38.88
N GLY A 28 1.65 -21.83 39.02
CA GLY A 28 1.68 -21.04 40.26
C GLY A 28 0.28 -20.54 40.67
N ILE A 29 -0.46 -19.95 39.72
CA ILE A 29 -1.85 -19.52 39.95
C ILE A 29 -2.71 -20.72 40.39
N LEU A 30 -2.58 -21.86 39.72
CA LEU A 30 -3.34 -23.07 40.03
C LEU A 30 -3.05 -23.59 41.45
N LYS A 31 -1.78 -23.55 41.89
CA LYS A 31 -1.37 -23.93 43.26
C LYS A 31 -2.02 -23.03 44.30
N VAL A 32 -2.04 -21.71 44.07
CA VAL A 32 -2.68 -20.74 44.98
C VAL A 32 -4.19 -20.98 45.07
N ILE A 33 -4.87 -21.22 43.95
CA ILE A 33 -6.31 -21.51 43.94
C ILE A 33 -6.60 -22.77 44.77
N ARG A 34 -5.88 -23.86 44.53
CA ARG A 34 -6.06 -25.11 45.28
C ARG A 34 -5.83 -24.95 46.79
N ALA A 35 -4.82 -24.16 47.17
CA ALA A 35 -4.57 -23.87 48.58
C ALA A 35 -5.73 -23.06 49.21
N SER A 36 -6.27 -22.07 48.49
CA SER A 36 -7.39 -21.25 48.96
C SER A 36 -8.70 -22.03 49.16
N GLU A 37 -8.91 -23.10 48.38
CA GLU A 37 -10.07 -23.98 48.52
C GLU A 37 -9.96 -24.90 49.73
N GLN A 38 -8.74 -25.30 50.13
CA GLN A 38 -8.50 -26.15 51.30
C GLN A 38 -8.74 -25.41 52.63
N ASP A 39 -8.55 -24.09 52.67
CA ASP A 39 -8.72 -23.27 53.88
C ASP A 39 -10.17 -22.82 54.14
N THR A 40 -11.11 -23.14 53.23
CA THR A 40 -12.52 -22.73 53.37
C THR A 40 -13.33 -23.81 54.09
N PHE A 41 -13.60 -23.63 55.39
CA PHE A 41 -14.59 -24.42 56.14
C PHE A 41 -15.95 -24.42 55.42
N PRO A 42 -16.73 -25.53 55.44
CA PRO A 42 -17.95 -25.68 54.67
C PRO A 42 -19.10 -24.90 55.31
N ASN A 43 -19.12 -23.57 55.13
CA ASN A 43 -20.30 -22.79 55.41
C ASN A 43 -21.28 -22.98 54.25
N ALA A 44 -22.34 -23.74 54.52
CA ALA A 44 -23.41 -24.09 53.61
C ALA A 44 -24.06 -22.85 52.97
N VAL A 45 -23.61 -22.50 51.76
CA VAL A 45 -24.32 -21.57 50.88
C VAL A 45 -25.41 -22.38 50.15
N PRO A 46 -26.66 -21.90 50.07
CA PRO A 46 -27.73 -22.62 49.38
C PRO A 46 -27.35 -22.93 47.92
N ILE A 47 -27.47 -24.21 47.58
CA ILE A 47 -27.01 -24.89 46.36
C ILE A 47 -27.47 -24.19 45.08
N ASN A 48 -28.58 -23.46 45.12
CA ASN A 48 -29.23 -22.89 43.94
C ASN A 48 -28.64 -21.54 43.48
N CYS A 49 -27.98 -20.77 44.37
CA CYS A 49 -27.32 -19.51 43.99
C CYS A 49 -25.82 -19.69 43.76
N ALA A 50 -25.21 -20.70 44.38
CA ALA A 50 -23.78 -20.99 44.26
C ALA A 50 -23.39 -21.49 42.85
N ALA A 51 -24.25 -22.27 42.18
CA ALA A 51 -23.95 -22.82 40.86
C ALA A 51 -23.72 -21.73 39.77
N LEU A 52 -24.51 -20.65 39.79
CA LEU A 52 -24.36 -19.54 38.85
C LEU A 52 -23.12 -18.68 39.13
N VAL A 53 -22.71 -18.57 40.40
CA VAL A 53 -21.49 -17.86 40.79
C VAL A 53 -20.24 -18.70 40.53
N SER A 54 -20.31 -20.02 40.76
CA SER A 54 -19.19 -20.96 40.57
C SER A 54 -18.82 -21.10 39.10
N THR A 55 -19.81 -21.30 38.22
CA THR A 55 -19.59 -21.42 36.77
C THR A 55 -18.95 -20.16 36.16
N ASN A 56 -19.20 -18.99 36.74
CA ASN A 56 -18.58 -17.74 36.30
C ASN A 56 -17.11 -17.64 36.77
N LYS A 57 -16.77 -18.17 37.96
CA LYS A 57 -15.40 -18.18 38.47
C LYS A 57 -14.48 -19.10 37.65
N GLU A 58 -14.92 -20.31 37.36
CA GLU A 58 -14.16 -21.26 36.53
C GLU A 58 -13.90 -20.70 35.13
N LYS A 59 -14.94 -20.16 34.47
CA LYS A 59 -14.82 -19.51 33.16
C LYS A 59 -13.85 -18.33 33.17
N LYS A 60 -13.80 -17.55 34.25
CA LYS A 60 -12.85 -16.44 34.41
C LYS A 60 -11.41 -16.93 34.52
N ILE A 61 -11.15 -18.01 35.27
CA ILE A 61 -9.81 -18.59 35.35
C ILE A 61 -9.39 -19.19 34.00
N GLU A 62 -10.29 -19.90 33.34
CA GLU A 62 -10.05 -20.44 31.99
C GLU A 62 -9.71 -19.33 30.99
N GLN A 63 -10.44 -18.21 31.00
CA GLN A 63 -10.16 -17.06 30.15
C GLN A 63 -8.77 -16.46 30.40
N ARG A 64 -8.35 -16.34 31.66
CA ARG A 64 -7.01 -15.85 32.00
C ARG A 64 -5.92 -16.77 31.45
N PHE A 65 -6.08 -18.08 31.65
CA PHE A 65 -5.10 -19.08 31.21
C PHE A 65 -4.99 -19.11 29.69
N LYS A 66 -6.13 -19.12 29.00
CA LYS A 66 -6.16 -19.07 27.53
C LYS A 66 -5.45 -17.83 27.00
N LEU A 67 -5.75 -16.66 27.56
CA LEU A 67 -5.12 -15.42 27.13
C LEU A 67 -3.61 -15.41 27.37
N VAL A 68 -3.13 -15.93 28.50
CA VAL A 68 -1.68 -16.02 28.80
C VAL A 68 -0.97 -17.00 27.87
N LEU A 69 -1.58 -18.16 27.57
CA LEU A 69 -1.02 -19.16 26.65
C LEU A 69 -1.00 -18.66 25.19
N ASP A 70 -2.06 -17.96 24.77
CA ASP A 70 -2.18 -17.41 23.42
C ASP A 70 -1.40 -16.09 23.24
N TYR A 71 -0.99 -15.45 24.35
CA TYR A 71 -0.17 -14.25 24.30
C TYR A 71 1.20 -14.63 23.74
N ASP A 72 1.52 -14.15 22.54
CA ASP A 72 2.85 -14.09 21.91
C ASP A 72 3.21 -15.11 20.81
N SER A 73 2.24 -15.84 20.25
CA SER A 73 2.51 -16.61 19.02
C SER A 73 2.34 -15.80 17.72
N ASP A 74 1.58 -14.70 17.77
CA ASP A 74 1.03 -14.08 16.55
C ASP A 74 1.39 -12.60 16.32
N LYS A 75 1.82 -11.85 17.35
CA LYS A 75 2.12 -10.41 17.18
C LYS A 75 3.29 -10.17 16.22
N LYS A 76 4.36 -10.96 16.30
CA LYS A 76 5.46 -10.93 15.33
C LYS A 76 5.03 -11.33 13.91
N LYS A 77 4.09 -12.28 13.78
CA LYS A 77 3.61 -12.78 12.47
C LYS A 77 2.72 -11.78 11.73
N ARG A 78 2.05 -10.86 12.44
CA ARG A 78 1.18 -9.84 11.83
C ARG A 78 1.92 -8.62 11.30
N ILE A 79 3.14 -8.35 11.74
CA ILE A 79 3.91 -7.17 11.31
C ILE A 79 4.50 -7.37 9.91
N LEU A 80 4.96 -8.58 9.61
CA LEU A 80 5.58 -8.90 8.31
C LEU A 80 4.64 -8.67 7.09
N PRO A 81 3.39 -9.16 7.06
CA PRO A 81 2.51 -8.94 5.91
C PRO A 81 2.12 -7.46 5.77
N VAL A 82 1.96 -6.73 6.88
CA VAL A 82 1.67 -5.29 6.85
C VAL A 82 2.84 -4.51 6.23
N LEU A 83 4.07 -4.81 6.65
CA LEU A 83 5.27 -4.20 6.07
C LEU A 83 5.39 -4.50 4.57
N LEU A 84 5.19 -5.76 4.16
CA LEU A 84 5.22 -6.14 2.75
C LEU A 84 4.19 -5.36 1.93
N LEU A 85 2.96 -5.25 2.43
CA LEU A 85 1.89 -4.54 1.74
C LEU A 85 2.20 -3.03 1.61
N CYS A 86 2.73 -2.40 2.67
CA CYS A 86 3.21 -1.02 2.61
C CYS A 86 4.33 -0.83 1.58
N THR A 87 5.29 -1.76 1.50
CA THR A 87 6.39 -1.67 0.52
C THR A 87 5.90 -1.77 -0.92
N ILE A 88 4.95 -2.66 -1.22
CA ILE A 88 4.37 -2.82 -2.55
C ILE A 88 3.65 -1.54 -3.00
N ILE A 89 2.86 -0.93 -2.11
CA ILE A 89 2.15 0.32 -2.40
C ILE A 89 3.15 1.44 -2.72
N LEU A 90 4.20 1.57 -1.91
CA LEU A 90 5.20 2.62 -2.09
C LEU A 90 5.98 2.44 -3.40
N LEU A 91 6.36 1.21 -3.75
CA LEU A 91 6.98 0.90 -5.03
C LEU A 91 6.06 1.17 -6.23
N SER A 92 4.78 0.80 -6.13
CA SER A 92 3.78 1.08 -7.16
C SER A 92 3.61 2.58 -7.41
N PHE A 93 3.55 3.37 -6.33
CA PHE A 93 3.49 4.82 -6.42
C PHE A 93 4.70 5.38 -7.16
N VAL A 94 5.92 5.00 -6.77
CA VAL A 94 7.15 5.46 -7.45
C VAL A 94 7.19 5.01 -8.92
N ALA A 95 6.80 3.77 -9.21
CA ALA A 95 6.75 3.24 -10.57
C ALA A 95 5.76 4.03 -11.45
N SER A 96 4.62 4.46 -10.90
CA SER A 96 3.63 5.27 -11.63
C SER A 96 4.19 6.59 -12.16
N TYR A 97 5.20 7.19 -11.50
CA TYR A 97 5.84 8.43 -11.97
C TYR A 97 7.09 8.17 -12.82
N ARG A 98 7.59 6.93 -12.87
CA ARG A 98 8.79 6.56 -13.63
C ARG A 98 8.49 5.87 -14.94
N PHE A 99 7.39 5.12 -15.02
CA PHE A 99 7.02 4.36 -16.21
C PHE A 99 5.85 5.02 -16.93
N VAL A 100 6.15 5.72 -18.01
CA VAL A 100 5.14 6.15 -18.99
C VAL A 100 5.08 5.09 -20.07
N ILE A 101 4.04 4.26 -20.07
CA ILE A 101 3.81 3.27 -21.13
C ILE A 101 3.35 4.04 -22.36
N GLN A 102 4.27 4.33 -23.28
CA GLN A 102 3.94 4.94 -24.56
C GLN A 102 3.45 3.86 -25.54
N PRO A 103 2.26 4.04 -26.15
CA PRO A 103 1.81 3.12 -27.18
C PRO A 103 2.74 3.24 -28.39
N ARG A 104 3.32 2.12 -28.81
CA ARG A 104 4.07 2.06 -30.07
C ARG A 104 3.05 2.00 -31.22
N THR A 105 2.58 3.16 -31.66
CA THR A 105 1.83 3.26 -32.91
C THR A 105 2.81 3.29 -34.07
N TYR A 106 2.62 2.39 -35.03
CA TYR A 106 3.21 2.58 -36.35
C TYR A 106 2.40 3.68 -37.01
N SER A 107 3.04 4.77 -37.42
CA SER A 107 2.41 5.80 -38.25
C SER A 107 1.90 5.13 -39.52
N THR A 108 0.62 4.80 -39.57
CA THR A 108 -0.03 4.40 -40.80
C THR A 108 -0.15 5.67 -41.63
N VAL A 109 0.66 5.77 -42.68
CA VAL A 109 0.53 6.81 -43.72
C VAL A 109 -0.74 6.51 -44.52
N LYS A 110 -1.90 6.61 -43.88
CA LYS A 110 -3.24 6.70 -44.47
C LYS A 110 -4.19 7.40 -43.49
N ALA A 111 -3.76 8.54 -42.97
CA ALA A 111 -4.72 9.56 -42.59
C ALA A 111 -5.11 10.27 -43.91
N GLY A 112 -6.40 10.37 -44.20
CA GLY A 112 -6.94 11.02 -45.40
C GLY A 112 -6.62 12.51 -45.45
N TYR A 113 -5.37 12.85 -45.70
CA TYR A 113 -4.91 14.18 -46.06
C TYR A 113 -4.70 14.20 -47.57
N GLU A 114 -5.73 14.65 -48.30
CA GLU A 114 -5.65 15.05 -49.71
C GLU A 114 -4.59 16.15 -49.96
N ASP A 115 -4.00 16.72 -48.90
CA ASP A 115 -3.03 17.81 -48.95
C ASP A 115 -1.66 17.40 -48.34
N THR A 116 -1.26 16.13 -48.46
CA THR A 116 0.15 15.75 -48.17
C THR A 116 1.02 16.25 -49.31
N PHE A 117 1.94 17.17 -49.03
CA PHE A 117 2.91 17.69 -49.99
C PHE A 117 4.33 17.37 -49.54
N THR A 118 5.24 17.20 -50.50
CA THR A 118 6.67 17.00 -50.23
C THR A 118 7.37 18.31 -50.49
N ILE A 119 8.25 18.71 -49.58
CA ILE A 119 9.06 19.91 -49.73
C ILE A 119 10.38 19.49 -50.37
N THR A 120 10.62 19.91 -51.61
CA THR A 120 11.91 19.75 -52.27
C THR A 120 12.36 21.07 -52.91
N PRO A 121 13.68 21.28 -53.11
CA PRO A 121 14.18 22.50 -53.76
C PRO A 121 13.62 22.75 -55.16
N GLU A 122 13.10 21.70 -55.84
CA GLU A 122 12.53 21.80 -57.18
C GLU A 122 11.09 22.31 -57.18
N ASN A 123 10.28 21.97 -56.16
CA ASN A 123 8.86 22.30 -56.13
C ASN A 123 8.48 23.38 -55.11
N SER A 124 9.41 23.73 -54.23
CA SER A 124 9.18 24.63 -53.11
C SER A 124 10.13 25.82 -53.09
N TYR A 125 9.65 26.95 -52.59
CA TYR A 125 10.47 28.16 -52.42
C TYR A 125 9.95 28.99 -51.24
N LEU A 126 10.82 29.88 -50.75
CA LEU A 126 10.54 30.82 -49.67
C LEU A 126 10.39 32.23 -50.24
N SER A 127 9.43 33.01 -49.75
CA SER A 127 9.25 34.42 -50.09
C SER A 127 9.36 35.27 -48.82
N ILE A 128 10.16 36.34 -48.86
CA ILE A 128 10.39 37.19 -47.68
C ILE A 128 9.19 38.11 -47.45
N ASN A 129 8.62 38.01 -46.25
CA ASN A 129 7.54 38.87 -45.78
C ASN A 129 8.09 40.20 -45.23
N LYS A 130 7.25 41.23 -45.19
CA LYS A 130 7.62 42.58 -44.69
C LYS A 130 8.01 42.61 -43.22
N ASP A 131 7.57 41.62 -42.44
CA ASP A 131 7.85 41.47 -41.01
C ASP A 131 9.14 40.68 -40.72
N GLY A 132 9.86 40.24 -41.76
CA GLY A 132 11.08 39.45 -41.65
C GLY A 132 10.86 37.94 -41.55
N THR A 133 9.62 37.47 -41.65
CA THR A 133 9.30 36.03 -41.78
C THR A 133 9.35 35.57 -43.24
N TYR A 134 9.24 34.26 -43.47
CA TYR A 134 9.27 33.66 -44.81
C TYR A 134 7.97 32.90 -45.09
N SER A 135 7.29 33.22 -46.18
CA SER A 135 6.16 32.44 -46.69
C SER A 135 6.65 31.22 -47.47
N LEU A 136 6.27 30.01 -47.06
CA LEU A 136 6.55 28.76 -47.77
C LEU A 136 5.49 28.53 -48.87
N TYR A 137 5.98 28.32 -50.08
CA TYR A 137 5.20 27.83 -51.21
C TYR A 137 5.69 26.45 -51.63
N SER A 138 4.75 25.52 -51.86
CA SER A 138 5.02 24.20 -52.46
C SER A 138 4.00 23.96 -53.57
N ASP A 139 4.50 23.59 -54.75
CA ASP A 139 3.69 23.39 -55.97
C ASP A 139 2.88 24.65 -56.33
N GLY A 140 3.47 25.82 -56.07
CA GLY A 140 2.85 27.13 -56.32
C GLY A 140 1.75 27.54 -55.33
N LYS A 141 1.42 26.71 -54.33
CA LYS A 141 0.41 27.01 -53.31
C LYS A 141 1.08 27.45 -52.01
N TYR A 142 0.57 28.52 -51.41
CA TYR A 142 0.96 28.95 -50.06
C TYR A 142 0.64 27.84 -49.04
N ARG A 143 1.60 27.56 -48.15
CA ARG A 143 1.48 26.52 -47.12
C ARG A 143 1.44 27.12 -45.73
N CYS A 144 2.45 27.91 -45.35
CA CYS A 144 2.56 28.55 -44.04
C CYS A 144 3.67 29.60 -44.01
N ASP A 145 3.70 30.40 -42.95
CA ASP A 145 4.83 31.28 -42.61
C ASP A 145 5.83 30.57 -41.69
N ILE A 146 7.12 30.85 -41.91
CA ILE A 146 8.27 30.23 -41.22
C ILE A 146 9.20 31.34 -40.73
N GLN A 147 9.73 31.19 -39.52
CA GLN A 147 10.65 32.16 -38.92
C GLN A 147 12.11 31.73 -39.03
N GLU A 148 12.40 30.43 -38.92
CA GLU A 148 13.77 29.89 -38.91
C GLU A 148 13.95 28.96 -40.11
N ILE A 149 14.91 29.27 -40.97
CA ILE A 149 15.19 28.52 -42.21
C ILE A 149 16.55 27.80 -42.18
N ASP A 150 17.26 27.84 -41.05
CA ASP A 150 18.64 27.32 -40.92
C ASP A 150 18.73 25.78 -40.90
N LYS A 151 17.60 25.08 -41.01
CA LYS A 151 17.51 23.61 -40.92
C LYS A 151 16.80 23.05 -42.13
N GLU A 152 17.24 21.88 -42.58
CA GLU A 152 16.56 21.12 -43.63
C GLU A 152 15.11 20.77 -43.20
N PRO A 153 14.14 20.80 -44.13
CA PRO A 153 14.32 21.01 -45.57
C PRO A 153 14.38 22.49 -46.00
N PHE A 154 14.28 23.46 -45.07
CA PHE A 154 14.12 24.88 -45.42
C PHE A 154 15.44 25.55 -45.83
N SER A 155 16.57 25.10 -45.28
CA SER A 155 17.91 25.64 -45.58
C SER A 155 18.34 25.44 -47.03
N SER A 156 17.78 24.43 -47.70
CA SER A 156 18.06 24.12 -49.11
C SER A 156 17.09 24.76 -50.10
N LEU A 157 16.07 25.48 -49.62
CA LEU A 157 15.07 26.07 -50.50
C LEU A 157 15.55 27.40 -51.11
N PRO A 158 15.25 27.65 -52.39
CA PRO A 158 15.50 28.95 -53.00
C PRO A 158 14.61 30.03 -52.37
N ILE A 159 15.18 31.20 -52.14
CA ILE A 159 14.46 32.41 -51.72
C ILE A 159 14.14 33.23 -52.96
N LYS A 160 12.87 33.59 -53.15
CA LYS A 160 12.36 34.41 -54.26
C LYS A 160 11.83 35.76 -53.80
#